data_AF-A0A7Y5R0G9-F1
#
_entry.id   AF-A0A7Y5R0G9-F1
#
_cell.length_a   1.000
_cell.length_b   1.000
_cell.length_c   1.000
_cell.angle_alpha   90.00
_cell.angle_beta   90.00
_cell.angle_gamma   90.00
#
_symmetry.space_group_name_H-M   'P 1'
#
loop_
_entity.id
_entity.type
_entity.pdbx_description
1 polymer ?
#
loop_
_entity_poly.entity_id
_entity_poly.type
_entity_poly.pdbx_seq_one_letter_code
_entity_poly.pdbx_strand_id
1 'polypeptide(L)'
;MRFLALPAALLLAVACADPGRHTLTAPNATRPSLTQNAVDTVGLPDLIVDSKATQQNWVNRVEDLPANYCSVQEGGVTPGEHNILRFTVTTPNIGNADVFVGSPLKHMDPNGDGNFADQDSLYEFASCHGHFHFRHYATYKLVGEDGRVWKAAKRGFCMLDTDPYNTNNGDGTWNYRSCGNLTVDGFQGISDGWADTYVFKLGGQYFVLDGGDGQPVVPPGVYHIQVEVNPAYPPTNGKCPRVTDPATGMCHQFAESNYANNFGDALVQITDHPGRAGYGPLKNNNDKITAADEVEK
;
A
#
# COMPACT_ATOMS: atom_id res chain seq x y z
N MET A 1 69.60 20.57 70.63
CA MET A 1 69.04 21.93 70.47
C MET A 1 68.63 22.09 69.01
N ARG A 2 67.32 22.31 68.76
CA ARG A 2 66.68 22.94 67.58
C ARG A 2 66.77 22.22 66.22
N PHE A 3 65.64 21.61 65.78
CA PHE A 3 64.61 22.08 64.82
C PHE A 3 65.02 21.86 63.34
N LEU A 4 64.46 20.87 62.62
CA LEU A 4 63.21 20.87 61.80
C LEU A 4 63.30 21.67 60.50
N ALA A 5 63.11 20.99 59.35
CA ALA A 5 62.13 21.35 58.30
C ALA A 5 62.28 20.46 57.05
N LEU A 6 61.16 19.84 56.61
CA LEU A 6 60.93 19.37 55.23
C LEU A 6 60.76 20.59 54.29
N PRO A 7 60.95 20.39 52.97
CA PRO A 7 59.82 20.65 52.08
C PRO A 7 59.64 19.62 50.95
N ALA A 8 58.46 19.77 50.33
CA ALA A 8 57.75 18.87 49.43
C ALA A 8 58.39 18.68 48.05
N ALA A 9 58.19 17.49 47.49
CA ALA A 9 58.52 17.12 46.12
C ALA A 9 57.42 17.58 45.15
N LEU A 10 57.83 18.27 44.08
CA LEU A 10 57.00 18.59 42.92
C LEU A 10 57.53 17.75 41.74
N LEU A 11 56.81 16.68 41.38
CA LEU A 11 57.17 15.84 40.24
C LEU A 11 56.31 16.21 39.03
N LEU A 12 56.93 16.83 38.03
CA LEU A 12 56.38 16.94 36.68
C LEU A 12 56.48 15.57 36.00
N ALA A 13 55.34 14.98 35.65
CA ALA A 13 55.31 13.83 34.74
C ALA A 13 55.20 14.32 33.30
N VAL A 14 56.27 14.12 32.54
CA VAL A 14 56.32 14.29 31.08
C VAL A 14 55.65 13.09 30.44
N ALA A 15 54.65 13.34 29.58
CA ALA A 15 53.92 12.31 28.85
C ALA A 15 54.81 11.67 27.78
N CYS A 16 55.01 10.35 27.85
CA CYS A 16 55.53 9.56 26.74
C CYS A 16 54.37 9.21 25.80
N ALA A 17 54.45 9.67 24.56
CA ALA A 17 53.53 9.30 23.49
C ALA A 17 53.79 7.86 23.04
N ASP A 18 52.78 7.03 23.12
CA ASP A 18 52.71 5.70 22.51
C ASP A 18 52.34 5.88 21.02
N PRO A 19 53.02 5.28 20.03
CA PRO A 19 52.58 5.32 18.64
C PRO A 19 51.39 4.37 18.51
N GLY A 20 50.23 4.88 18.90
CA GLY A 20 48.95 4.20 18.85
C GLY A 20 48.59 3.78 17.43
N ARG A 21 48.31 2.49 17.29
CA ARG A 21 47.28 1.87 16.45
C ARG A 21 46.74 2.76 15.34
N HIS A 22 46.99 2.36 14.09
CA HIS A 22 46.20 2.77 12.94
C HIS A 22 44.73 2.40 13.16
N THR A 23 43.97 3.30 13.77
CA THR A 23 42.52 3.30 13.66
C THR A 23 42.19 3.69 12.23
N LEU A 24 41.90 2.69 11.41
CA LEU A 24 41.15 2.88 10.18
C LEU A 24 39.87 3.61 10.56
N THR A 25 39.83 4.91 10.27
CA THR A 25 38.61 5.70 10.36
C THR A 25 37.76 5.21 9.21
N ALA A 26 36.74 4.40 9.51
CA ALA A 26 35.68 4.14 8.55
C ALA A 26 35.16 5.52 8.08
N PRO A 27 34.90 5.72 6.78
CA PRO A 27 34.19 6.91 6.34
C PRO A 27 32.91 6.97 7.16
N ASN A 28 32.57 8.17 7.67
CA ASN A 28 31.32 8.40 8.37
C ASN A 28 30.18 7.83 7.51
N ALA A 29 29.74 6.62 7.83
CA ALA A 29 28.42 6.17 7.47
C ALA A 29 27.54 7.14 8.24
N THR A 30 26.93 8.07 7.53
CA THR A 30 25.78 8.82 8.03
C THR A 30 24.87 7.78 8.65
N ARG A 31 24.82 7.78 9.98
CA ARG A 31 23.91 6.94 10.74
C ARG A 31 22.50 7.25 10.21
N PRO A 32 21.64 6.26 9.97
CA PRO A 32 20.23 6.53 9.69
C PRO A 32 19.72 7.47 10.78
N SER A 33 19.13 8.58 10.38
CA SER A 33 18.54 9.54 11.28
C SER A 33 17.39 8.84 12.01
N LEU A 34 17.54 8.58 13.32
CA LEU A 34 16.46 8.09 14.18
C LEU A 34 15.49 9.22 14.55
N THR A 35 14.99 9.95 13.56
CA THR A 35 13.85 10.85 13.71
C THR A 35 12.58 10.03 13.51
N GLN A 36 11.88 9.70 14.60
CA GLN A 36 10.50 9.22 14.49
C GLN A 36 9.70 10.19 13.59
N ASN A 37 9.17 9.68 12.48
CA ASN A 37 8.31 10.39 11.52
C ASN A 37 9.01 11.33 10.52
N ALA A 38 10.24 11.05 10.09
CA ALA A 38 10.77 11.72 8.90
C ALA A 38 10.37 10.92 7.67
N VAL A 39 9.42 11.42 6.88
CA VAL A 39 9.16 10.94 5.52
C VAL A 39 10.47 10.88 4.76
N ASP A 40 10.85 9.72 4.25
CA ASP A 40 12.04 9.59 3.41
C ASP A 40 11.67 9.78 1.94
N THR A 41 12.11 10.89 1.35
CA THR A 41 11.96 11.16 -0.09
C THR A 41 13.30 11.14 -0.82
N VAL A 42 14.38 10.72 -0.16
CA VAL A 42 15.73 10.71 -0.72
C VAL A 42 15.99 9.36 -1.40
N GLY A 43 15.47 9.22 -2.61
CA GLY A 43 15.55 7.98 -3.37
C GLY A 43 14.34 7.86 -4.27
N LEU A 44 13.95 6.63 -4.57
CA LEU A 44 12.69 6.33 -5.22
C LEU A 44 12.04 5.10 -4.57
N PRO A 45 10.71 5.10 -4.39
CA PRO A 45 10.00 3.88 -4.03
C PRO A 45 10.08 2.84 -5.15
N ASP A 46 9.74 1.61 -4.82
CA ASP A 46 9.66 0.48 -5.75
C ASP A 46 8.57 -0.47 -5.25
N LEU A 47 7.37 -0.36 -5.81
CA LEU A 47 6.23 -1.18 -5.43
C LEU A 47 6.21 -2.47 -6.22
N ILE A 48 6.07 -3.57 -5.50
CA ILE A 48 5.80 -4.88 -6.09
C ILE A 48 4.43 -5.37 -5.67
N VAL A 49 3.95 -6.42 -6.33
CA VAL A 49 2.77 -7.17 -5.89
C VAL A 49 3.22 -8.51 -5.29
N ASP A 50 2.88 -8.77 -4.03
CA ASP A 50 3.11 -10.09 -3.43
C ASP A 50 2.06 -11.09 -3.93
N SER A 51 2.34 -11.67 -5.10
CA SER A 51 1.49 -12.68 -5.75
C SER A 51 1.29 -13.93 -4.88
N LYS A 52 2.28 -14.26 -4.03
CA LYS A 52 2.19 -15.41 -3.12
C LYS A 52 1.16 -15.14 -2.03
N ALA A 53 1.11 -13.92 -1.49
CA ALA A 53 0.09 -13.52 -0.54
C ALA A 53 -1.31 -13.70 -1.14
N THR A 54 -1.56 -13.21 -2.36
CA THR A 54 -2.85 -13.41 -3.05
C THR A 54 -3.15 -14.89 -3.31
N GLN A 55 -2.17 -15.65 -3.83
CA GLN A 55 -2.32 -17.08 -4.12
C GLN A 55 -2.72 -17.91 -2.90
N GLN A 56 -2.30 -17.48 -1.70
CA GLN A 56 -2.56 -18.16 -0.43
C GLN A 56 -3.80 -17.63 0.30
N ASN A 57 -4.38 -16.52 -0.14
CA ASN A 57 -5.45 -15.82 0.58
C ASN A 57 -6.61 -15.45 -0.35
N TRP A 58 -7.35 -16.46 -0.82
CA TRP A 58 -8.59 -16.26 -1.56
C TRP A 58 -9.65 -17.31 -1.19
N VAL A 59 -10.91 -16.98 -1.46
CA VAL A 59 -12.05 -17.90 -1.32
C VAL A 59 -13.17 -17.54 -2.28
N ASN A 60 -13.64 -18.54 -3.04
CA ASN A 60 -14.90 -18.48 -3.77
C ASN A 60 -16.02 -18.97 -2.85
N ARG A 61 -17.06 -18.15 -2.58
CA ARG A 61 -18.18 -18.50 -1.70
C ARG A 61 -19.45 -17.74 -2.04
N VAL A 62 -20.58 -18.25 -1.55
CA VAL A 62 -21.83 -17.48 -1.50
C VAL A 62 -21.83 -16.62 -0.25
N GLU A 63 -22.08 -15.33 -0.40
CA GLU A 63 -22.10 -14.35 0.68
C GLU A 63 -23.27 -13.38 0.51
N ASP A 64 -23.93 -13.04 1.61
CA ASP A 64 -24.92 -11.96 1.63
C ASP A 64 -24.20 -10.61 1.66
N LEU A 65 -24.55 -9.73 0.72
CA LEU A 65 -24.03 -8.38 0.58
C LEU A 65 -25.16 -7.37 0.91
N PRO A 66 -25.23 -6.88 2.16
CA PRO A 66 -26.27 -5.95 2.59
C PRO A 66 -26.24 -4.60 1.85
N ALA A 67 -27.41 -4.01 1.63
CA ALA A 67 -27.55 -2.73 0.93
C ALA A 67 -26.81 -1.55 1.59
N ASN A 68 -26.53 -1.65 2.89
CA ASN A 68 -25.82 -0.62 3.64
C ASN A 68 -24.29 -0.78 3.63
N TYR A 69 -23.74 -1.78 2.93
CA TYR A 69 -22.30 -1.90 2.75
C TYR A 69 -21.82 -0.88 1.72
N CYS A 70 -20.73 -0.19 2.04
CA CYS A 70 -20.16 0.81 1.14
C CYS A 70 -19.69 0.18 -0.16
N SER A 71 -19.10 -1.00 -0.08
CA SER A 71 -18.69 -1.74 -1.26
C SER A 71 -19.84 -2.13 -2.20
N VAL A 72 -21.05 -2.29 -1.67
CA VAL A 72 -22.25 -2.55 -2.48
C VAL A 72 -22.68 -1.27 -3.21
N GLN A 73 -22.71 -0.13 -2.51
CA GLN A 73 -23.11 1.16 -3.06
C GLN A 73 -22.09 1.69 -4.08
N GLU A 74 -20.82 1.71 -3.71
CA GLU A 74 -19.71 2.24 -4.53
C GLU A 74 -19.34 1.27 -5.65
N GLY A 75 -19.45 -0.03 -5.42
CA GLY A 75 -19.22 -1.07 -6.42
C GLY A 75 -20.33 -1.18 -7.47
N GLY A 76 -21.53 -0.63 -7.19
CA GLY A 76 -22.71 -0.80 -8.03
C GLY A 76 -23.26 -2.23 -8.00
N VAL A 77 -23.09 -2.92 -6.89
CA VAL A 77 -23.53 -4.31 -6.70
C VAL A 77 -24.99 -4.30 -6.23
N THR A 78 -25.81 -5.19 -6.77
CA THR A 78 -27.17 -5.41 -6.24
C THR A 78 -27.09 -5.95 -4.81
N PRO A 79 -27.96 -5.54 -3.86
CA PRO A 79 -27.98 -6.15 -2.54
C PRO A 79 -28.52 -7.59 -2.55
N GLY A 80 -27.96 -8.45 -1.69
CA GLY A 80 -28.44 -9.83 -1.47
C GLY A 80 -27.35 -10.90 -1.51
N GLU A 81 -27.74 -12.17 -1.61
CA GLU A 81 -26.79 -13.28 -1.74
C GLU A 81 -26.14 -13.29 -3.12
N HIS A 82 -24.81 -13.26 -3.14
CA HIS A 82 -23.99 -13.31 -4.34
C HIS A 82 -22.96 -14.43 -4.30
N ASN A 83 -22.70 -15.05 -5.46
CA ASN A 83 -21.50 -15.85 -5.65
C ASN A 83 -20.32 -14.89 -5.89
N ILE A 84 -19.34 -14.91 -4.99
CA ILE A 84 -18.20 -13.99 -5.03
C ILE A 84 -16.86 -14.73 -4.94
N LEU A 85 -15.80 -14.04 -5.34
CA LEU A 85 -14.42 -14.43 -5.08
C LEU A 85 -13.74 -13.34 -4.25
N ARG A 86 -13.50 -13.60 -2.97
CA ARG A 86 -12.70 -12.74 -2.08
C ARG A 86 -11.22 -13.08 -2.20
N PHE A 87 -10.36 -12.08 -2.03
CA PHE A 87 -8.91 -12.23 -2.18
C PHE A 87 -8.14 -11.18 -1.38
N THR A 88 -6.92 -11.46 -0.94
CA THR A 88 -6.02 -10.46 -0.36
C THR A 88 -5.08 -9.93 -1.44
N VAL A 89 -4.76 -8.64 -1.40
CA VAL A 89 -3.66 -8.03 -2.16
C VAL A 89 -2.70 -7.35 -1.19
N THR A 90 -1.41 -7.56 -1.39
CA THR A 90 -0.35 -6.89 -0.63
C THR A 90 0.62 -6.25 -1.62
N THR A 91 0.90 -4.96 -1.43
CA THR A 91 1.78 -4.16 -2.28
C THR A 91 2.94 -3.56 -1.47
N PRO A 92 4.04 -4.31 -1.29
CA PRO A 92 5.21 -3.82 -0.58
C PRO A 92 5.97 -2.73 -1.34
N ASN A 93 6.49 -1.74 -0.59
CA ASN A 93 7.55 -0.85 -1.04
C ASN A 93 8.91 -1.45 -0.71
N ILE A 94 9.62 -1.93 -1.73
CA ILE A 94 10.97 -2.49 -1.64
C ILE A 94 12.06 -1.49 -2.08
N GLY A 95 11.66 -0.25 -2.34
CA GLY A 95 12.56 0.83 -2.74
C GLY A 95 13.41 1.34 -1.58
N ASN A 96 14.04 2.49 -1.79
CA ASN A 96 14.88 3.17 -0.80
C ASN A 96 14.39 4.56 -0.43
N ALA A 97 13.09 4.81 -0.66
CA ALA A 97 12.37 5.99 -0.24
C ALA A 97 10.88 5.64 -0.16
N ASP A 98 10.11 6.46 0.54
CA ASP A 98 8.67 6.33 0.68
C ASP A 98 7.96 6.59 -0.65
N VAL A 99 6.83 5.90 -0.84
CA VAL A 99 5.76 6.47 -1.66
C VAL A 99 5.17 7.62 -0.87
N PHE A 100 5.54 8.85 -1.21
CA PHE A 100 4.97 10.04 -0.59
C PHE A 100 4.06 10.77 -1.57
N VAL A 101 2.74 10.61 -1.39
CA VAL A 101 1.76 11.36 -2.19
C VAL A 101 1.51 12.73 -1.58
N GLY A 102 1.39 12.81 -0.25
CA GLY A 102 1.14 14.05 0.49
C GLY A 102 -0.27 14.13 1.08
N SER A 103 -0.71 15.35 1.41
CA SER A 103 -2.01 15.60 2.06
C SER A 103 -3.15 15.51 1.03
N PRO A 104 -4.12 14.58 1.20
CA PRO A 104 -5.36 14.56 0.43
C PRO A 104 -6.10 15.90 0.46
N LEU A 105 -6.17 16.62 1.59
CA LEU A 105 -6.84 17.92 1.65
C LEU A 105 -6.16 18.94 0.73
N LYS A 106 -4.84 18.92 0.62
CA LYS A 106 -4.10 19.80 -0.30
C LYS A 106 -4.27 19.43 -1.78
N HIS A 107 -4.60 18.19 -2.08
CA HIS A 107 -4.93 17.76 -3.44
C HIS A 107 -6.39 18.01 -3.81
N MET A 108 -7.30 17.94 -2.82
CA MET A 108 -8.75 18.08 -2.99
C MET A 108 -9.20 19.55 -2.97
N ASP A 109 -8.61 20.37 -2.12
CA ASP A 109 -8.87 21.81 -1.99
C ASP A 109 -7.54 22.58 -1.84
N PRO A 110 -6.77 22.74 -2.93
CA PRO A 110 -5.49 23.43 -2.89
C PRO A 110 -5.57 24.87 -2.36
N ASN A 111 -6.67 25.58 -2.62
CA ASN A 111 -6.84 26.98 -2.27
C ASN A 111 -7.48 27.20 -0.88
N GLY A 112 -8.11 26.17 -0.30
CA GLY A 112 -8.71 26.17 1.02
C GLY A 112 -10.08 26.86 1.12
N ASP A 113 -10.83 26.97 0.03
CA ASP A 113 -12.13 27.67 -0.02
C ASP A 113 -13.33 26.78 0.31
N GLY A 114 -13.10 25.48 0.55
CA GLY A 114 -14.11 24.50 0.90
C GLY A 114 -14.87 23.91 -0.29
N ASN A 115 -14.44 24.16 -1.53
CA ASN A 115 -14.91 23.45 -2.71
C ASN A 115 -13.79 22.67 -3.40
N PHE A 116 -14.15 21.61 -4.14
CA PHE A 116 -13.17 20.73 -4.80
C PHE A 116 -13.05 21.01 -6.31
N ALA A 117 -13.38 22.23 -6.75
CA ALA A 117 -13.42 22.54 -8.18
C ALA A 117 -12.01 22.64 -8.80
N ASP A 118 -10.99 22.94 -7.99
CA ASP A 118 -9.59 23.06 -8.37
C ASP A 118 -8.74 21.84 -7.97
N GLN A 119 -9.38 20.72 -7.59
CA GLN A 119 -8.69 19.48 -7.25
C GLN A 119 -7.82 18.95 -8.41
N ASP A 120 -6.71 18.30 -8.08
CA ASP A 120 -5.80 17.73 -9.08
C ASP A 120 -6.20 16.31 -9.56
N SER A 121 -7.32 15.80 -9.04
CA SER A 121 -7.90 14.47 -9.32
C SER A 121 -7.05 13.27 -8.87
N LEU A 122 -6.07 13.43 -7.97
CA LEU A 122 -5.39 12.29 -7.32
C LEU A 122 -6.27 11.58 -6.32
N TYR A 123 -7.19 12.31 -5.68
CA TYR A 123 -8.06 11.76 -4.65
C TYR A 123 -9.52 11.88 -5.04
N GLU A 124 -10.33 11.07 -4.37
CA GLU A 124 -11.77 11.25 -4.26
C GLU A 124 -12.20 11.04 -2.82
N PHE A 125 -13.27 11.72 -2.42
CA PHE A 125 -13.87 11.51 -1.10
C PHE A 125 -14.91 10.40 -1.18
N ALA A 126 -14.67 9.29 -0.48
CA ALA A 126 -15.60 8.20 -0.37
C ALA A 126 -16.63 8.51 0.73
N SER A 127 -17.78 9.04 0.33
CA SER A 127 -18.77 9.57 1.27
C SER A 127 -19.39 8.52 2.20
N CYS A 128 -19.35 7.23 1.84
CA CYS A 128 -20.02 6.19 2.61
C CYS A 128 -19.32 5.91 3.95
N HIS A 129 -17.99 5.97 3.97
CA HIS A 129 -17.15 5.77 5.16
C HIS A 129 -16.28 6.98 5.53
N GLY A 130 -16.32 8.05 4.74
CA GLY A 130 -15.92 9.38 5.15
C GLY A 130 -14.41 9.64 5.10
N HIS A 131 -13.69 8.98 4.19
CA HIS A 131 -12.25 9.20 3.98
C HIS A 131 -11.87 9.36 2.52
N PHE A 132 -10.62 9.73 2.28
CA PHE A 132 -10.10 9.90 0.92
C PHE A 132 -9.56 8.59 0.33
N HIS A 133 -9.89 8.34 -0.92
CA HIS A 133 -9.28 7.31 -1.75
C HIS A 133 -8.35 7.95 -2.77
N PHE A 134 -7.10 7.48 -2.82
CA PHE A 134 -6.22 7.69 -3.95
C PHE A 134 -6.75 6.96 -5.19
N ARG A 135 -6.80 7.69 -6.30
CA ARG A 135 -7.28 7.21 -7.59
C ARG A 135 -6.17 6.53 -8.35
N HIS A 136 -6.50 5.43 -9.01
CA HIS A 136 -5.56 4.66 -9.84
C HIS A 136 -4.36 4.14 -9.06
N TYR A 137 -4.54 3.76 -7.79
CA TYR A 137 -3.49 3.08 -7.04
C TYR A 137 -3.18 1.70 -7.61
N ALA A 138 -4.20 0.87 -7.80
CA ALA A 138 -4.04 -0.47 -8.35
C ALA A 138 -5.22 -0.86 -9.24
N THR A 139 -4.99 -1.78 -10.18
CA THR A 139 -6.07 -2.47 -10.90
C THR A 139 -6.15 -3.93 -10.49
N TYR A 140 -7.38 -4.41 -10.22
CA TYR A 140 -7.66 -5.81 -9.94
C TYR A 140 -8.53 -6.39 -11.05
N LYS A 141 -7.98 -7.37 -11.76
CA LYS A 141 -8.59 -8.04 -12.89
C LYS A 141 -8.71 -9.52 -12.59
N LEU A 142 -9.84 -10.12 -12.92
CA LEU A 142 -9.99 -11.56 -13.04
C LEU A 142 -9.96 -11.90 -14.52
N VAL A 143 -9.06 -12.78 -14.93
CA VAL A 143 -8.82 -13.09 -16.34
C VAL A 143 -9.05 -14.57 -16.61
N GLY A 144 -9.95 -14.87 -17.55
CA GLY A 144 -10.24 -16.23 -18.01
C GLY A 144 -9.25 -16.70 -19.09
N GLU A 145 -9.25 -18.00 -19.37
CA GLU A 145 -8.40 -18.60 -20.42
C GLU A 145 -8.69 -18.04 -21.82
N ASP A 146 -9.90 -17.55 -22.06
CA ASP A 146 -10.33 -16.89 -23.30
C ASP A 146 -9.87 -15.42 -23.40
N GLY A 147 -9.14 -14.92 -22.39
CA GLY A 147 -8.69 -13.53 -22.30
C GLY A 147 -9.78 -12.56 -21.83
N ARG A 148 -10.96 -13.05 -21.43
CA ARG A 148 -12.01 -12.20 -20.89
C ARG A 148 -11.62 -11.65 -19.53
N VAL A 149 -11.93 -10.38 -19.30
CA VAL A 149 -11.56 -9.64 -18.08
C VAL A 149 -12.80 -9.18 -17.32
N TRP A 150 -12.81 -9.44 -16.01
CA TRP A 150 -13.74 -8.88 -15.04
C TRP A 150 -12.99 -7.99 -14.07
N LYS A 151 -13.64 -6.92 -13.61
CA LYS A 151 -13.08 -5.99 -12.62
C LYS A 151 -13.59 -6.33 -11.23
N ALA A 152 -12.76 -6.11 -10.21
CA ALA A 152 -13.21 -6.24 -8.82
C ALA A 152 -14.22 -5.14 -8.46
N ALA A 153 -14.99 -5.37 -7.40
CA ALA A 153 -15.90 -4.37 -6.84
C ALA A 153 -15.14 -3.19 -6.19
N LYS A 154 -13.86 -3.35 -5.85
CA LYS A 154 -13.01 -2.30 -5.28
C LYS A 154 -12.84 -1.15 -6.26
N ARG A 155 -13.31 0.05 -5.88
CA ARG A 155 -13.24 1.27 -6.72
C ARG A 155 -12.25 2.31 -6.24
N GLY A 156 -11.92 2.33 -4.95
CA GLY A 156 -10.97 3.28 -4.38
C GLY A 156 -10.07 2.62 -3.35
N PHE A 157 -8.95 3.31 -3.08
CA PHE A 157 -7.86 2.81 -2.27
C PHE A 157 -7.30 3.91 -1.41
N CYS A 158 -7.02 3.61 -0.17
CA CYS A 158 -6.10 4.34 0.66
C CYS A 158 -4.67 3.76 0.55
N MET A 159 -3.62 4.57 0.64
CA MET A 159 -2.24 4.05 0.80
C MET A 159 -1.81 4.20 2.25
N LEU A 160 -1.60 3.06 2.92
CA LEU A 160 -1.18 2.98 4.31
C LEU A 160 -0.02 2.00 4.47
N ASP A 161 0.72 2.21 5.53
CA ASP A 161 1.60 1.20 6.08
C ASP A 161 0.77 0.22 6.93
N THR A 162 0.30 -0.88 6.36
CA THR A 162 -0.49 -1.85 7.13
C THR A 162 0.37 -2.95 7.72
N ASP A 163 1.41 -3.39 6.99
CA ASP A 163 2.25 -4.51 7.38
C ASP A 163 3.75 -4.22 7.17
N PRO A 164 4.61 -4.60 8.13
CA PRO A 164 6.04 -4.60 7.89
C PRO A 164 6.39 -5.70 6.87
N TYR A 165 7.23 -5.39 5.90
CA TYR A 165 7.65 -6.35 4.86
C TYR A 165 9.16 -6.63 4.92
N ASN A 166 9.97 -5.61 4.68
CA ASN A 166 11.43 -5.65 4.74
C ASN A 166 11.95 -4.42 5.50
N THR A 167 11.50 -4.24 6.75
CA THR A 167 11.85 -3.06 7.56
C THR A 167 13.35 -2.93 7.87
N ASN A 168 14.17 -3.93 7.57
CA ASN A 168 15.63 -3.83 7.62
C ASN A 168 16.23 -3.02 6.45
N ASN A 169 15.47 -2.81 5.38
CA ASN A 169 15.89 -2.01 4.21
C ASN A 169 15.59 -0.52 4.39
N GLY A 170 14.65 -0.19 5.28
CA GLY A 170 14.27 1.18 5.64
C GLY A 170 14.65 1.55 7.06
N ASP A 171 14.23 2.73 7.52
CA ASP A 171 14.44 3.14 8.92
C ASP A 171 13.43 2.50 9.90
N GLY A 172 12.50 1.71 9.36
CA GLY A 172 11.44 1.01 10.09
C GLY A 172 10.35 1.94 10.61
N THR A 173 10.28 3.18 10.13
CA THR A 173 9.24 4.12 10.51
C THR A 173 7.90 3.72 9.91
N TRP A 174 6.85 3.90 10.71
CA TRP A 174 5.47 3.60 10.37
C TRP A 174 4.78 4.95 10.13
N ASN A 175 4.93 5.56 8.97
CA ASN A 175 4.57 6.97 8.75
C ASN A 175 3.11 7.17 8.33
N TYR A 176 2.55 6.28 7.53
CA TYR A 176 1.25 6.46 6.87
C TYR A 176 0.18 5.57 7.52
N ARG A 177 -0.71 6.17 8.32
CA ARG A 177 -1.65 5.41 9.19
C ARG A 177 -3.09 5.87 9.11
N SER A 178 -3.39 6.80 8.21
CA SER A 178 -4.73 7.32 8.08
C SER A 178 -4.99 7.76 6.66
N CYS A 179 -6.16 7.38 6.16
CA CYS A 179 -6.63 7.80 4.85
C CYS A 179 -7.00 9.29 4.79
N GLY A 180 -7.12 9.93 5.94
CA GLY A 180 -7.58 11.30 6.04
C GLY A 180 -9.08 11.43 5.77
N ASN A 181 -9.63 12.58 6.13
CA ASN A 181 -11.02 12.95 5.90
C ASN A 181 -11.10 14.47 5.72
N LEU A 182 -12.32 15.01 5.63
CA LEU A 182 -12.54 16.44 5.39
C LEU A 182 -11.93 17.39 6.44
N THR A 183 -11.48 16.89 7.60
CA THR A 183 -10.89 17.70 8.67
C THR A 183 -9.51 17.22 9.13
N VAL A 184 -9.06 16.05 8.67
CA VAL A 184 -7.77 15.44 9.04
C VAL A 184 -7.05 15.03 7.77
N ASP A 185 -5.81 15.50 7.57
CA ASP A 185 -5.04 15.19 6.36
C ASP A 185 -4.88 13.68 6.16
N GLY A 186 -4.51 12.96 7.21
CA GLY A 186 -4.19 11.53 7.15
C GLY A 186 -2.81 11.22 6.56
N PHE A 187 -2.38 11.98 5.55
CA PHE A 187 -1.16 11.77 4.74
C PHE A 187 -1.06 10.32 4.24
N GLN A 188 -1.29 10.12 2.94
CA GLN A 188 -1.24 8.77 2.36
C GLN A 188 0.09 8.52 1.67
N GLY A 189 0.56 7.29 1.77
CA GLY A 189 1.86 6.84 1.31
C GLY A 189 2.19 5.44 1.81
N ILE A 190 3.38 4.95 1.46
CA ILE A 190 3.91 3.66 1.90
C ILE A 190 5.39 3.83 2.18
N SER A 191 5.76 3.68 3.45
CA SER A 191 7.12 3.79 3.93
C SER A 191 8.01 2.71 3.31
N ASP A 192 9.29 3.01 3.13
CA ASP A 192 10.23 2.00 2.66
C ASP A 192 10.29 0.78 3.62
N GLY A 193 10.23 -0.43 3.05
CA GLY A 193 10.17 -1.66 3.83
C GLY A 193 8.81 -1.98 4.45
N TRP A 194 7.77 -1.17 4.23
CA TRP A 194 6.37 -1.48 4.57
C TRP A 194 5.57 -1.93 3.36
N ALA A 195 4.38 -2.47 3.61
CA ALA A 195 3.41 -2.84 2.61
C ALA A 195 2.03 -2.33 2.99
N ASP A 196 1.23 -2.12 1.95
CA ASP A 196 -0.19 -1.85 2.05
C ASP A 196 -0.95 -3.14 1.68
N THR A 197 -1.72 -3.67 2.63
CA THR A 197 -2.43 -4.95 2.50
C THR A 197 -3.93 -4.73 2.59
N TYR A 198 -4.57 -5.01 1.48
CA TYR A 198 -6.01 -5.12 1.37
C TYR A 198 -6.42 -6.57 1.62
N VAL A 199 -6.73 -6.90 2.88
CA VAL A 199 -7.14 -8.25 3.28
C VAL A 199 -8.48 -8.65 2.65
N PHE A 200 -8.69 -9.96 2.43
CA PHE A 200 -9.91 -10.52 1.82
C PHE A 200 -11.24 -10.12 2.48
N LYS A 201 -11.21 -9.69 3.74
CA LYS A 201 -12.39 -9.23 4.47
C LYS A 201 -12.83 -7.82 4.10
N LEU A 202 -11.89 -6.99 3.65
CA LEU A 202 -12.11 -5.59 3.41
C LEU A 202 -13.21 -5.37 2.37
N GLY A 203 -14.02 -4.33 2.58
CA GLY A 203 -15.07 -3.91 1.68
C GLY A 203 -14.53 -3.73 0.26
N GLY A 204 -15.24 -4.30 -0.71
CA GLY A 204 -14.93 -4.24 -2.13
C GLY A 204 -13.84 -5.22 -2.56
N GLN A 205 -13.20 -5.92 -1.62
CA GLN A 205 -12.13 -6.87 -1.90
C GLN A 205 -12.65 -8.23 -2.41
N TYR A 206 -13.46 -8.17 -3.46
CA TYR A 206 -14.06 -9.31 -4.13
C TYR A 206 -14.38 -9.04 -5.60
N PHE A 207 -14.52 -10.12 -6.38
CA PHE A 207 -15.20 -10.12 -7.67
C PHE A 207 -16.62 -10.66 -7.49
N VAL A 208 -17.61 -10.04 -8.15
CA VAL A 208 -18.97 -10.58 -8.25
C VAL A 208 -19.01 -11.52 -9.45
N LEU A 209 -19.45 -12.76 -9.24
CA LEU A 209 -19.35 -13.82 -10.25
C LEU A 209 -20.67 -14.11 -10.97
N ASP A 210 -21.79 -13.65 -10.41
CA ASP A 210 -23.14 -13.92 -10.91
C ASP A 210 -23.76 -12.77 -11.72
N GLY A 211 -23.00 -11.70 -11.95
CA GLY A 211 -23.44 -10.52 -12.69
C GLY A 211 -24.29 -9.53 -11.91
N GLY A 212 -24.38 -9.67 -10.57
CA GLY A 212 -25.01 -8.68 -9.69
C GLY A 212 -24.38 -7.28 -9.73
N ASP A 213 -23.24 -7.11 -10.38
CA ASP A 213 -22.55 -5.83 -10.60
C ASP A 213 -22.69 -5.32 -12.05
N GLY A 214 -23.54 -5.96 -12.87
CA GLY A 214 -23.75 -5.64 -14.27
C GLY A 214 -22.66 -6.15 -15.22
N GLN A 215 -21.65 -6.85 -14.73
CA GLN A 215 -20.71 -7.59 -15.59
C GLN A 215 -21.33 -8.93 -16.02
N PRO A 216 -20.91 -9.52 -17.15
CA PRO A 216 -21.33 -10.88 -17.50
C PRO A 216 -20.97 -11.90 -16.44
N VAL A 217 -21.80 -12.92 -16.26
CA VAL A 217 -21.55 -14.04 -15.35
C VAL A 217 -20.17 -14.65 -15.61
N VAL A 218 -19.44 -14.97 -14.55
CA VAL A 218 -18.15 -15.67 -14.57
C VAL A 218 -18.44 -17.18 -14.48
N PRO A 219 -18.19 -17.97 -15.54
CA PRO A 219 -18.39 -19.41 -15.49
C PRO A 219 -17.41 -20.11 -14.52
N PRO A 220 -17.73 -21.32 -14.04
CA PRO A 220 -16.76 -22.15 -13.32
C PRO A 220 -15.54 -22.45 -14.20
N GLY A 221 -14.35 -22.44 -13.61
CA GLY A 221 -13.11 -22.60 -14.36
C GLY A 221 -11.87 -22.14 -13.61
N VAL A 222 -10.74 -22.19 -14.33
CA VAL A 222 -9.46 -21.68 -13.88
C VAL A 222 -9.30 -20.25 -14.36
N TYR A 223 -8.87 -19.36 -13.47
CA TYR A 223 -8.71 -17.94 -13.75
C TYR A 223 -7.42 -17.42 -13.11
N HIS A 224 -7.01 -16.24 -13.55
CA HIS A 224 -5.93 -15.48 -12.94
C HIS A 224 -6.48 -14.21 -12.28
N ILE A 225 -6.19 -14.00 -11.00
CA ILE A 225 -6.28 -12.67 -10.40
C ILE A 225 -5.00 -11.94 -10.79
N GLN A 226 -5.15 -10.93 -11.63
CA GLN A 226 -4.07 -10.06 -12.07
C GLN A 226 -4.18 -8.71 -11.37
N VAL A 227 -3.07 -8.31 -10.75
CA VAL A 227 -2.94 -7.06 -10.03
C VAL A 227 -1.83 -6.24 -10.66
N GLU A 228 -2.08 -4.95 -10.86
CA GLU A 228 -1.08 -3.99 -11.29
C GLU A 228 -1.14 -2.79 -10.35
N VAL A 229 -0.08 -2.54 -9.58
CA VAL A 229 0.07 -1.37 -8.70
C VAL A 229 0.70 -0.21 -9.48
N ASN A 230 0.34 1.03 -9.17
CA ASN A 230 0.68 2.23 -9.95
C ASN A 230 0.61 1.98 -11.48
N PRO A 231 -0.55 1.53 -11.99
CA PRO A 231 -0.70 1.05 -13.36
C PRO A 231 -0.36 2.13 -14.39
N ALA A 232 0.24 1.70 -15.50
CA ALA A 232 0.56 2.60 -16.61
C ALA A 232 -0.72 3.11 -17.31
N TYR A 233 -0.73 4.38 -17.71
CA TYR A 233 -1.81 4.97 -18.53
C TYR A 233 -1.26 5.82 -19.67
N PRO A 234 -2.00 5.96 -20.79
CA PRO A 234 -1.50 6.70 -21.94
C PRO A 234 -1.39 8.21 -21.67
N PRO A 235 -0.40 8.89 -22.27
CA PRO A 235 -0.26 10.34 -22.15
C PRO A 235 -1.39 11.09 -22.86
N THR A 236 -1.84 12.18 -22.24
CA THR A 236 -2.82 13.09 -22.84
C THR A 236 -2.09 14.14 -23.64
N ASN A 237 -2.38 14.25 -24.94
CA ASN A 237 -1.67 15.17 -25.87
C ASN A 237 -0.14 14.99 -25.84
N GLY A 238 0.32 13.75 -25.67
CA GLY A 238 1.76 13.43 -25.64
C GLY A 238 2.49 13.86 -24.36
N LYS A 239 1.76 14.21 -23.29
CA LYS A 239 2.35 14.58 -21.99
C LYS A 239 1.71 13.79 -20.86
N CYS A 240 2.54 13.37 -19.91
CA CYS A 240 2.07 12.85 -18.64
C CYS A 240 1.80 13.99 -17.68
N PRO A 241 0.68 13.98 -16.94
CA PRO A 241 0.36 15.03 -15.97
C PRO A 241 1.29 14.99 -14.75
N ARG A 242 1.92 13.84 -14.47
CA ARG A 242 2.78 13.61 -13.30
C ARG A 242 4.11 13.01 -13.71
N VAL A 243 4.14 11.68 -13.85
CA VAL A 243 5.38 10.94 -14.13
C VAL A 243 5.30 10.30 -15.49
N THR A 244 6.39 10.43 -16.24
CA THR A 244 6.61 9.71 -17.50
C THR A 244 7.61 8.62 -17.22
N ASP A 245 7.26 7.37 -17.52
CA ASP A 245 8.22 6.27 -17.55
C ASP A 245 9.16 6.48 -18.76
N PRO A 246 10.46 6.69 -18.55
CA PRO A 246 11.41 6.87 -19.65
C PRO A 246 11.58 5.62 -20.51
N ALA A 247 11.24 4.43 -20.02
CA ALA A 247 11.39 3.19 -20.77
C ALA A 247 10.26 2.97 -21.78
N THR A 248 9.01 3.27 -21.41
CA THR A 248 7.83 3.02 -22.24
C THR A 248 7.18 4.28 -22.81
N GLY A 249 7.45 5.45 -22.23
CA GLY A 249 6.75 6.71 -22.52
C GLY A 249 5.33 6.78 -21.96
N MET A 250 4.91 5.77 -21.17
CA MET A 250 3.63 5.75 -20.49
C MET A 250 3.66 6.60 -19.21
N CYS A 251 2.48 6.91 -18.70
CA CYS A 251 2.32 7.73 -17.52
C CYS A 251 2.04 6.90 -16.27
N HIS A 252 2.52 7.39 -15.13
CA HIS A 252 2.27 6.83 -13.81
C HIS A 252 1.84 7.94 -12.84
N GLN A 253 1.20 7.58 -11.73
CA GLN A 253 0.72 8.58 -10.77
C GLN A 253 1.84 9.12 -9.89
N PHE A 254 2.82 8.28 -9.56
CA PHE A 254 4.03 8.66 -8.82
C PHE A 254 5.25 7.93 -9.38
N ALA A 255 6.42 8.42 -9.00
CA ALA A 255 7.70 7.96 -9.54
C ALA A 255 8.19 6.74 -8.78
N GLU A 256 8.66 5.73 -9.50
CA GLU A 256 9.28 4.54 -8.92
C GLU A 256 10.62 4.26 -9.60
N SER A 257 11.49 3.53 -8.90
CA SER A 257 12.79 3.13 -9.44
C SER A 257 12.66 2.04 -10.52
N ASN A 258 11.56 1.28 -10.50
CA ASN A 258 11.26 0.22 -11.45
C ASN A 258 9.73 0.08 -11.59
N TYR A 259 9.21 0.15 -12.82
CA TYR A 259 7.80 -0.11 -13.08
C TYR A 259 7.54 -1.53 -13.60
N ALA A 260 8.59 -2.28 -13.95
CA ALA A 260 8.46 -3.58 -14.61
C ALA A 260 8.04 -4.72 -13.66
N ASN A 261 8.08 -4.47 -12.36
CA ASN A 261 7.74 -5.38 -11.26
C ASN A 261 6.43 -4.99 -10.54
N ASN A 262 5.70 -4.01 -11.07
CA ASN A 262 4.40 -3.56 -10.56
C ASN A 262 3.25 -4.56 -10.80
N PHE A 263 3.53 -5.68 -11.47
CA PHE A 263 2.52 -6.67 -11.85
C PHE A 263 2.64 -7.94 -11.00
N GLY A 264 1.49 -8.47 -10.59
CA GLY A 264 1.36 -9.76 -9.93
C GLY A 264 0.19 -10.59 -10.47
N ASP A 265 0.30 -11.90 -10.29
CA ASP A 265 -0.60 -12.89 -10.85
C ASP A 265 -0.81 -14.05 -9.87
N ALA A 266 -2.06 -14.45 -9.65
CA ALA A 266 -2.42 -15.59 -8.82
C ALA A 266 -3.46 -16.48 -9.50
N LEU A 267 -3.20 -17.78 -9.54
CA LEU A 267 -4.10 -18.77 -10.10
C LEU A 267 -5.21 -19.11 -9.11
N VAL A 268 -6.47 -19.01 -9.55
CA VAL A 268 -7.65 -19.31 -8.75
C VAL A 268 -8.59 -20.25 -9.49
N GLN A 269 -9.35 -21.01 -8.72
CA GLN A 269 -10.38 -21.90 -9.25
C GLN A 269 -11.74 -21.40 -8.78
N ILE A 270 -12.61 -21.11 -9.73
CA ILE A 270 -14.02 -20.83 -9.48
C ILE A 270 -14.80 -22.12 -9.65
N THR A 271 -15.66 -22.40 -8.67
CA THR A 271 -16.47 -23.61 -8.64
C THR A 271 -17.92 -23.25 -8.95
N ASP A 272 -18.66 -24.22 -9.49
CA ASP A 272 -20.08 -24.06 -9.83
C ASP A 272 -20.97 -23.91 -8.59
N HIS A 273 -20.61 -24.61 -7.51
CA HIS A 273 -21.41 -24.68 -6.29
C HIS A 273 -20.51 -24.59 -5.03
N PRO A 274 -19.90 -23.42 -4.74
CA PRO A 274 -19.00 -23.29 -3.59
C PRO A 274 -19.73 -23.37 -2.24
N GLY A 275 -21.04 -23.06 -2.23
CA GLY A 275 -21.82 -22.91 -1.01
C GLY A 275 -21.25 -21.84 -0.07
N ARG A 276 -21.71 -21.83 1.19
CA ARG A 276 -21.25 -20.87 2.20
C ARG A 276 -19.87 -21.19 2.79
N ALA A 277 -19.51 -22.47 2.84
CA ALA A 277 -18.17 -22.90 3.27
C ALA A 277 -17.08 -22.49 2.27
N GLY A 278 -17.43 -22.38 1.00
CA GLY A 278 -16.55 -21.89 -0.04
C GLY A 278 -15.48 -22.89 -0.49
N TYR A 279 -14.73 -22.46 -1.50
CA TYR A 279 -13.60 -23.16 -2.09
C TYR A 279 -12.38 -22.24 -2.13
N GLY A 280 -11.19 -22.80 -1.93
CA GLY A 280 -9.92 -22.07 -1.93
C GLY A 280 -9.14 -22.19 -0.61
N PRO A 281 -7.96 -21.57 -0.53
CA PRO A 281 -7.11 -21.59 0.66
C PRO A 281 -7.81 -21.12 1.94
N LEU A 282 -8.72 -20.14 1.82
CA LEU A 282 -9.43 -19.57 2.97
C LEU A 282 -10.78 -20.26 3.28
N LYS A 283 -11.12 -21.40 2.65
CA LYS A 283 -12.42 -22.08 2.86
C LYS A 283 -12.73 -22.44 4.33
N ASN A 284 -11.69 -22.63 5.15
CA ASN A 284 -11.85 -22.96 6.57
C ASN A 284 -11.86 -21.72 7.48
N ASN A 285 -11.69 -20.53 6.89
CA ASN A 285 -11.82 -19.28 7.62
C ASN A 285 -13.31 -18.94 7.78
N ASN A 286 -13.77 -18.98 9.04
CA ASN A 286 -15.17 -18.72 9.41
C ASN A 286 -15.40 -17.30 9.94
N ASP A 287 -14.45 -16.40 9.70
CA ASP A 287 -14.56 -15.03 10.14
C ASP A 287 -15.74 -14.35 9.45
N LYS A 288 -16.54 -13.67 10.26
CA LYS A 288 -17.69 -12.91 9.77
C LYS A 288 -17.20 -11.57 9.23
N ILE A 289 -17.68 -11.21 8.04
CA ILE A 289 -17.57 -9.85 7.53
C ILE A 289 -18.59 -8.99 8.25
N THR A 290 -18.16 -7.83 8.70
CA THR A 290 -18.96 -6.88 9.46
C THR A 290 -18.88 -5.50 8.82
N ALA A 291 -19.77 -4.60 9.22
CA ALA A 291 -19.70 -3.21 8.78
C ALA A 291 -18.36 -2.52 9.13
N ALA A 292 -17.62 -3.03 10.13
CA ALA A 292 -16.31 -2.51 10.49
C ALA A 292 -15.21 -2.90 9.49
N ASP A 293 -15.44 -3.92 8.66
CA ASP A 293 -14.56 -4.35 7.58
C ASP A 293 -14.83 -3.58 6.28
N GLU A 294 -15.87 -2.74 6.22
CA GLU A 294 -16.13 -1.86 5.07
C GLU A 294 -15.30 -0.57 5.10
N VAL A 295 -14.40 -0.42 6.08
CA VAL A 295 -13.57 0.79 6.28
C VAL A 295 -12.11 0.39 6.41
N GLU A 296 -11.26 0.96 5.56
CA GLU A 296 -9.80 0.93 5.65
C GLU A 296 -9.34 1.55 6.97
N LYS A 297 -8.45 0.88 7.69
CA LYS A 297 -7.94 1.30 9.01
C LYS A 297 -6.46 1.08 9.11
#